data_AF-A0A7C8IAY4-F1
#
_entry.id   AF-A0A7C8IAY4-F1
#
_cell.length_a   1.000
_cell.length_b   1.000
_cell.length_c   1.000
_cell.angle_alpha   90.00
_cell.angle_beta   90.00
_cell.angle_gamma   90.00
#
_symmetry.space_group_name_H-M   'P 1'
#
loop_
_entity.id
_entity.type
_entity.pdbx_description
1 polymer ?
#
loop_
_entity_poly.entity_id
_entity_poly.type
_entity_poly.pdbx_seq_one_letter_code
_entity_poly.pdbx_strand_id
1 'polypeptide(L)'
;MATSKPVHVSPAQAQDHLSPALRNNIYSALLSSNGIRNMEGTLEHEMQASGWTANLKAYITHLLRSGECTTVAEIKTRVHEKILQDKLGLDGEPEKSNGVTNGVGRVNGHKEADAYDLTIPENAIREGVKVVRMELEKVCEITVPGDSR
;
A
#
# COMPACT_ATOMS: atom_id res chain seq x y z
N MET A 1 -3.31 -30.46 -5.60
CA MET A 1 -2.98 -29.24 -4.86
C MET A 1 -3.47 -28.06 -5.68
N ALA A 2 -4.60 -27.46 -5.31
CA ALA A 2 -5.18 -26.35 -6.07
C ALA A 2 -4.44 -25.06 -5.71
N THR A 3 -3.70 -24.50 -6.67
CA THR A 3 -3.08 -23.19 -6.56
C THR A 3 -4.19 -22.13 -6.64
N SER A 4 -4.58 -21.54 -5.51
CA SER A 4 -5.50 -20.40 -5.46
C SER A 4 -4.87 -19.21 -6.16
N LYS A 5 -5.21 -19.01 -7.45
CA LYS A 5 -4.83 -17.81 -8.18
C LYS A 5 -5.49 -16.60 -7.49
N PRO A 6 -4.77 -15.49 -7.25
CA PRO A 6 -5.38 -14.29 -6.70
C PRO A 6 -6.48 -13.82 -7.65
N VAL A 7 -7.72 -13.78 -7.16
CA VAL A 7 -8.81 -13.20 -7.93
C VAL A 7 -8.60 -11.69 -7.93
N HIS A 8 -8.24 -11.12 -9.08
CA HIS A 8 -8.25 -9.68 -9.28
C HIS A 8 -9.70 -9.21 -9.37
N VAL A 9 -10.31 -8.97 -8.21
CA VAL A 9 -11.60 -8.29 -8.14
C VAL A 9 -11.31 -6.78 -8.11
N SER A 10 -11.84 -6.03 -9.07
CA SER A 10 -11.75 -4.57 -8.99
C SER A 10 -12.55 -4.05 -7.78
N PRO A 11 -12.21 -2.89 -7.20
CA PRO A 11 -12.99 -2.33 -6.10
C PRO A 11 -14.49 -2.18 -6.44
N ALA A 12 -14.82 -1.86 -7.69
CA ALA A 12 -16.20 -1.78 -8.18
C ALA A 12 -16.88 -3.16 -8.23
N GLN A 13 -16.19 -4.18 -8.72
CA GLN A 13 -16.72 -5.55 -8.76
C GLN A 13 -16.92 -6.11 -7.35
N ALA A 14 -15.96 -5.90 -6.45
CA ALA A 14 -16.10 -6.30 -5.04
C ALA A 14 -17.28 -5.57 -4.39
N GLN A 15 -17.58 -4.36 -4.87
CA GLN A 15 -18.69 -3.58 -4.41
C GLN A 15 -20.05 -4.11 -4.87
N ASP A 16 -20.17 -4.55 -6.11
CA ASP A 16 -21.42 -5.08 -6.64
C ASP A 16 -21.81 -6.44 -6.04
N HIS A 17 -20.83 -7.23 -5.59
CA HIS A 17 -21.08 -8.56 -5.01
C HIS A 17 -21.64 -8.53 -3.57
N LEU A 18 -21.57 -7.39 -2.88
CA LEU A 18 -22.09 -7.23 -1.51
C LEU A 18 -23.28 -6.27 -1.52
N SER A 19 -24.40 -6.69 -0.93
CA SER A 19 -25.55 -5.79 -0.81
C SER A 19 -25.20 -4.56 0.04
N PRO A 20 -25.77 -3.37 -0.24
CA PRO A 20 -25.55 -2.16 0.56
C PRO A 20 -25.81 -2.36 2.06
N ALA A 21 -26.86 -3.12 2.38
CA ALA A 21 -27.21 -3.44 3.76
C ALA A 21 -26.15 -4.31 4.45
N LEU A 22 -25.63 -5.34 3.78
CA LEU A 22 -24.60 -6.22 4.33
C LEU A 22 -23.30 -5.45 4.61
N ARG A 23 -22.89 -4.56 3.70
CA ARG A 23 -21.70 -3.71 3.90
C ARG A 23 -21.85 -2.82 5.12
N ASN A 24 -22.99 -2.14 5.26
CA ASN A 24 -23.25 -1.28 6.40
C ASN A 24 -23.24 -2.06 7.72
N ASN A 25 -23.76 -3.30 7.72
CA ASN A 25 -23.71 -4.18 8.89
C ASN A 25 -22.26 -4.56 9.24
N ILE A 26 -21.44 -4.93 8.26
CA ILE A 26 -20.01 -5.23 8.46
C ILE A 26 -19.27 -4.01 9.00
N TYR A 27 -19.45 -2.83 8.40
CA TYR A 27 -18.82 -1.59 8.87
C TYR A 27 -19.23 -1.25 10.30
N SER A 28 -20.52 -1.34 10.62
CA SER A 28 -21.03 -1.06 11.97
C SER A 28 -20.47 -2.05 13.00
N ALA A 29 -20.36 -3.33 12.64
CA ALA A 29 -19.80 -4.36 13.51
C ALA A 29 -18.28 -4.21 13.71
N LEU A 30 -17.53 -3.85 12.66
CA LEU A 30 -16.09 -3.57 12.77
C LEU A 30 -15.81 -2.30 13.57
N LEU A 31 -16.70 -1.31 13.48
CA LEU A 31 -16.58 -0.08 14.26
C LEU A 31 -16.84 -0.34 15.75
N SER A 32 -17.83 -1.17 16.08
CA SER A 32 -18.15 -1.51 17.48
C SER A 32 -17.11 -2.42 18.12
N SER A 33 -16.44 -3.28 17.35
CA SER A 33 -15.42 -4.22 17.84
C SER A 33 -14.00 -3.65 17.88
N ASN A 34 -13.81 -2.36 17.58
CA ASN A 34 -12.50 -1.73 17.40
C ASN A 34 -11.65 -2.38 16.27
N GLY A 35 -12.28 -3.20 15.42
CA GLY A 35 -11.61 -3.94 14.35
C GLY A 35 -10.94 -3.01 13.34
N ILE A 36 -11.58 -1.90 12.97
CA ILE A 36 -10.99 -0.89 12.06
C ILE A 36 -9.69 -0.34 12.66
N ARG A 37 -9.71 0.02 13.94
CA ARG A 37 -8.54 0.60 14.61
C ARG A 37 -7.38 -0.40 14.73
N ASN A 38 -7.69 -1.68 14.92
CA ASN A 38 -6.67 -2.75 14.95
C ASN A 38 -6.04 -2.96 13.55
N MET A 39 -6.86 -2.93 12.49
CA MET A 39 -6.38 -3.01 11.11
C MET A 39 -5.47 -1.82 10.78
N GLU A 40 -5.91 -0.60 11.10
CA GLU A 40 -5.16 0.63 10.88
C GLU A 40 -3.83 0.61 11.64
N GLY A 41 -3.85 0.26 12.94
CA GLY A 41 -2.64 0.23 13.76
C GLY A 41 -1.61 -0.78 13.25
N THR A 42 -2.05 -1.94 12.76
CA THR A 42 -1.15 -2.94 12.15
C THR A 42 -0.57 -2.43 10.84
N LEU A 43 -1.40 -1.90 9.94
CA LEU A 43 -0.94 -1.38 8.66
C LEU A 43 0.04 -0.21 8.84
N GLU A 44 -0.29 0.72 9.73
CA GLU A 44 0.57 1.84 10.09
C GLU A 44 1.91 1.36 10.67
N HIS A 45 1.88 0.40 11.60
CA HIS A 45 3.09 -0.18 12.17
C HIS A 45 3.99 -0.78 11.10
N GLU A 46 3.46 -1.61 10.20
CA GLU A 46 4.26 -2.25 9.15
C GLU A 46 4.80 -1.24 8.12
N MET A 47 4.02 -0.22 7.75
CA MET A 47 4.45 0.85 6.85
C MET A 47 5.52 1.75 7.48
N GLN A 48 5.46 1.96 8.80
CA GLN A 48 6.51 2.68 9.52
C GLN A 48 7.76 1.82 9.70
N ALA A 49 7.61 0.57 10.13
CA ALA A 49 8.72 -0.36 10.39
C ALA A 49 9.54 -0.68 9.14
N SER A 50 8.89 -0.68 7.97
CA SER A 50 9.56 -0.82 6.67
C SER A 50 10.28 0.45 6.19
N GLY A 51 10.14 1.58 6.88
CA GLY A 51 10.69 2.86 6.48
C GLY A 51 9.91 3.56 5.36
N TRP A 52 8.83 2.96 4.86
CA TRP A 52 8.03 3.53 3.77
C TRP A 52 7.47 4.93 4.14
N THR A 53 6.96 5.09 5.36
CA THR A 53 6.45 6.40 5.82
C THR A 53 7.55 7.46 5.88
N ALA A 54 8.78 7.08 6.22
CA ALA A 54 9.92 8.00 6.22
C ALA A 54 10.31 8.39 4.79
N ASN A 55 10.31 7.41 3.88
CA ASN A 55 10.63 7.66 2.47
C ASN A 55 9.60 8.56 1.79
N LEU A 56 8.31 8.33 2.05
CA LEU A 56 7.23 9.20 1.60
C LEU A 56 7.41 10.65 2.08
N LYS A 57 7.74 10.84 3.37
CA LYS A 57 8.00 12.17 3.93
C LYS A 57 9.21 12.84 3.26
N ALA A 58 10.25 12.08 2.96
CA ALA A 58 11.44 12.58 2.29
C ALA A 58 11.10 13.05 0.85
N TYR A 59 10.33 12.26 0.10
CA TYR A 59 9.85 12.64 -1.23
C TYR A 59 8.95 13.88 -1.21
N ILE A 60 7.98 13.97 -0.29
CA ILE A 60 7.14 15.16 -0.14
C ILE A 60 7.99 16.40 0.19
N THR A 61 8.97 16.24 1.07
CA THR A 61 9.89 17.33 1.43
C THR A 61 10.72 17.76 0.22
N HIS A 62 11.14 16.83 -0.63
CA HIS A 62 11.81 17.11 -1.89
C HIS A 62 10.91 17.90 -2.86
N LEU A 63 9.67 17.47 -3.07
CA LEU A 63 8.68 18.18 -3.92
C LEU A 63 8.44 19.62 -3.45
N LEU A 64 8.39 19.83 -2.14
CA LEU A 64 8.22 21.16 -1.54
C LEU A 64 9.49 22.02 -1.67
N ARG A 65 10.67 21.42 -1.54
CA ARG A 65 11.96 22.14 -1.65
C ARG A 65 12.32 22.51 -3.07
N SER A 66 12.02 21.63 -4.03
CA SER A 66 12.22 21.89 -5.46
C SER A 66 11.24 22.94 -5.99
N GLY A 67 10.11 23.14 -5.30
CA GLY A 67 9.04 24.02 -5.74
C GLY A 67 8.16 23.41 -6.85
N GLU A 68 8.34 22.13 -7.18
CA GLU A 68 7.47 21.40 -8.13
C GLU A 68 6.02 21.34 -7.66
N CYS A 69 5.80 21.30 -6.35
CA CYS A 69 4.47 21.32 -5.76
C CYS A 69 4.43 22.40 -4.68
N THR A 70 3.37 23.21 -4.71
CA THR A 70 3.14 24.29 -3.74
C THR A 70 1.83 24.13 -2.98
N THR A 71 0.94 23.25 -3.45
CA THR A 71 -0.34 22.95 -2.79
C THR A 71 -0.43 21.48 -2.35
N VAL A 72 -1.24 21.23 -1.33
CA VAL A 72 -1.50 19.84 -0.85
C VAL A 72 -2.15 18.98 -1.95
N ALA A 73 -2.97 19.58 -2.81
CA ALA A 73 -3.60 18.86 -3.92
C ALA A 73 -2.56 18.39 -4.94
N GLU A 74 -1.62 19.26 -5.34
CA GLU A 74 -0.52 18.91 -6.24
C GLU A 74 0.35 17.80 -5.66
N ILE A 75 0.72 17.90 -4.37
CA ILE A 75 1.53 16.87 -3.68
C ILE A 75 0.83 15.52 -3.73
N LYS A 76 -0.48 15.47 -3.41
CA LYS A 76 -1.25 14.22 -3.42
C LYS A 76 -1.28 13.59 -4.81
N THR A 77 -1.54 14.38 -5.85
CA THR A 77 -1.53 13.90 -7.23
C THR A 77 -0.15 13.34 -7.60
N ARG A 78 0.91 14.09 -7.32
CA ARG A 78 2.28 13.71 -7.66
C ARG A 78 2.78 12.48 -6.91
N VAL A 79 2.40 12.33 -5.64
CA VAL A 79 2.68 11.14 -4.82
C VAL A 79 1.95 9.92 -5.36
N HIS A 80 0.66 10.02 -5.69
CA HIS A 80 -0.10 8.91 -6.26
C HIS A 80 0.48 8.47 -7.61
N GLU A 81 0.86 9.41 -8.47
CA GLU A 81 1.54 9.10 -9.73
C GLU A 81 2.84 8.35 -9.51
N LYS A 82 3.68 8.80 -8.55
CA LYS A 82 4.95 8.12 -8.24
C LYS A 82 4.73 6.71 -7.70
N ILE A 83 3.79 6.52 -6.77
CA ILE A 83 3.43 5.18 -6.27
C ILE A 83 2.97 4.25 -7.42
N LEU A 84 2.21 4.78 -8.40
CA LEU A 84 1.78 4.01 -9.56
C LEU A 84 2.95 3.66 -10.49
N GLN A 85 3.88 4.59 -10.70
CA GLN A 85 5.10 4.38 -11.50
C GLN A 85 6.00 3.31 -10.89
N ASP A 86 6.29 3.42 -9.59
CA ASP A 86 7.12 2.46 -8.84
C ASP A 86 6.48 1.06 -8.86
N LYS A 87 5.17 0.98 -8.63
CA LYS A 87 4.43 -0.30 -8.66
C LYS A 87 4.50 -1.00 -10.02
N LEU A 88 4.44 -0.24 -11.11
CA LEU A 88 4.47 -0.79 -12.47
C LEU A 88 5.89 -1.08 -12.96
N GLY A 89 6.92 -0.73 -12.16
CA GLY A 89 8.32 -0.83 -12.58
C GLY A 89 8.59 -0.03 -13.86
N LEU A 90 7.83 1.05 -14.08
CA LEU A 90 7.98 1.91 -15.26
C LEU A 90 9.16 2.87 -15.10
N ASP A 91 9.68 3.00 -13.89
CA ASP A 91 11.01 3.51 -13.63
C ASP A 91 12.00 2.39 -13.96
N GLY A 92 12.73 2.56 -15.06
CA GLY A 92 13.50 1.51 -15.74
C GLY A 92 14.43 0.70 -14.84
N GLU A 93 14.59 -0.59 -15.18
CA GLU A 93 15.52 -1.58 -14.60
C GLU A 93 16.55 -1.03 -13.60
N PRO A 94 16.46 -1.39 -12.31
CA PRO A 94 17.65 -1.49 -11.50
C PRO A 94 18.32 -2.82 -11.83
N GLU A 95 19.45 -2.76 -12.54
CA GLU A 95 20.41 -3.84 -12.48
C GLU A 95 20.63 -4.22 -11.01
N LYS A 96 20.58 -5.52 -10.74
CA LYS A 96 20.94 -6.11 -9.45
C LYS A 96 22.35 -5.64 -9.08
N SER A 97 22.45 -4.70 -8.16
CA SER A 97 23.74 -4.32 -7.57
C SER A 97 23.67 -4.47 -6.05
N ASN A 98 23.96 -5.68 -5.59
CA ASN A 98 24.55 -5.88 -4.28
C ASN A 98 25.91 -5.19 -4.27
N GLY A 99 26.06 -4.07 -3.55
CA GLY A 99 27.35 -3.41 -3.47
C GLY A 99 27.37 -2.27 -2.45
N VAL A 100 27.91 -2.56 -1.27
CA VAL A 100 28.47 -1.54 -0.37
C VAL A 100 29.44 -0.67 -1.16
N THR A 101 29.22 0.64 -1.24
CA THR A 101 30.31 1.58 -1.58
C THR A 101 30.08 2.97 -0.98
N ASN A 102 31.01 3.35 -0.12
CA ASN A 102 31.20 4.73 0.35
C ASN A 102 31.77 5.58 -0.79
N GLY A 103 31.22 6.78 -0.97
CA GLY A 103 31.98 7.95 -1.44
C GLY A 103 31.98 8.27 -2.93
N VAL A 104 31.73 9.56 -3.18
CA VAL A 104 32.21 10.40 -4.29
C VAL A 104 31.46 10.32 -5.63
N GLY A 105 30.54 11.28 -5.79
CA GLY A 105 30.49 12.17 -6.96
C GLY A 105 29.93 11.63 -8.28
N ARG A 106 28.69 12.04 -8.62
CA ARG A 106 28.31 12.28 -10.01
C ARG A 106 27.39 13.49 -10.15
N VAL A 107 27.74 14.31 -11.14
CA VAL A 107 27.17 15.60 -11.51
C VAL A 107 26.11 15.42 -12.61
N ASN A 108 25.00 16.14 -12.45
CA ASN A 108 23.97 16.60 -13.40
C ASN A 108 23.30 15.63 -14.38
N GLY A 109 21.99 15.45 -14.17
CA GLY A 109 21.03 15.08 -15.20
C GLY A 109 19.85 14.25 -14.68
N HIS A 110 18.90 14.88 -13.99
CA HIS A 110 17.53 14.38 -13.79
C HIS A 110 17.38 12.90 -13.36
N LYS A 111 17.95 12.55 -12.20
CA LYS A 111 17.74 11.23 -11.54
C LYS A 111 17.49 11.36 -10.03
N GLU A 112 16.73 12.36 -9.60
CA GLU A 112 16.31 12.43 -8.18
C GLU A 112 14.98 11.72 -7.92
N ALA A 113 14.15 11.51 -8.96
CA ALA A 113 12.92 10.72 -8.84
C ALA A 113 13.19 9.23 -8.60
N ASP A 114 14.38 8.72 -8.96
CA ASP A 114 14.82 7.34 -8.71
C ASP A 114 15.29 7.12 -7.26
N ALA A 115 15.44 8.16 -6.45
CA ALA A 115 15.95 8.04 -5.07
C ALA A 115 14.87 7.63 -4.06
N TYR A 116 13.59 7.79 -4.42
CA TYR A 116 12.46 7.59 -3.52
C TYR A 116 11.55 6.46 -4.02
N ASP A 117 11.83 5.22 -3.59
CA ASP A 117 10.94 4.08 -3.83
C ASP A 117 9.69 4.13 -2.92
N LEU A 118 8.54 4.45 -3.51
CA LEU A 118 7.25 4.49 -2.82
C LEU A 118 6.42 3.21 -3.04
N THR A 119 7.04 2.12 -3.49
CA THR A 119 6.39 0.81 -3.56
C THR A 119 5.88 0.40 -2.18
N ILE A 120 4.60 -0.02 -2.12
CA ILE A 120 4.02 -0.50 -0.86
C ILE A 120 4.73 -1.80 -0.46
N PRO A 121 5.32 -1.88 0.74
CA PRO A 121 6.06 -3.05 1.18
C PRO A 121 5.19 -4.32 1.24
N GLU A 122 5.70 -5.44 0.71
CA GLU A 122 4.97 -6.72 0.71
C GLU A 122 4.61 -7.20 2.12
N ASN A 123 5.46 -6.90 3.11
CA ASN A 123 5.19 -7.23 4.52
C ASN A 123 3.94 -6.50 5.04
N ALA A 124 3.81 -5.21 4.74
CA ALA A 124 2.65 -4.42 5.12
C ALA A 124 1.36 -4.93 4.45
N ILE A 125 1.45 -5.35 3.18
CA ILE A 125 0.34 -5.98 2.47
C ILE A 125 -0.05 -7.30 3.14
N ARG A 126 0.93 -8.17 3.41
CA ARG A 126 0.68 -9.50 3.97
C ARG A 126 0.06 -9.43 5.36
N GLU A 127 0.66 -8.67 6.28
CA GLU A 127 0.13 -8.54 7.64
C GLU A 127 -1.17 -7.72 7.65
N GLY A 128 -1.30 -6.72 6.77
CA GLY A 128 -2.55 -5.99 6.56
C GLY A 128 -3.72 -6.89 6.14
N VAL A 129 -3.50 -7.76 5.15
CA VAL A 129 -4.52 -8.75 4.72
C VAL A 129 -4.86 -9.74 5.84
N LYS A 130 -3.85 -10.16 6.60
CA LYS A 130 -4.02 -11.09 7.73
C LYS A 130 -4.87 -10.48 8.85
N VAL A 131 -4.60 -9.24 9.27
CA VAL A 131 -5.40 -8.57 10.31
C VAL A 131 -6.81 -8.27 9.82
N VAL A 132 -6.98 -7.87 8.56
CA VAL A 132 -8.31 -7.65 7.97
C VAL A 132 -9.13 -8.94 8.02
N ARG A 133 -8.55 -10.08 7.62
CA ARG A 133 -9.22 -11.39 7.72
C ARG A 133 -9.60 -11.71 9.16
N MET A 134 -8.65 -11.61 10.09
CA MET A 134 -8.87 -11.94 11.50
C MET A 134 -9.98 -11.09 12.14
N GLU A 135 -10.03 -9.79 11.83
CA GLU A 135 -11.05 -8.90 12.37
C GLU A 135 -12.42 -9.10 11.68
N LEU A 136 -12.43 -9.44 10.38
CA LEU A 136 -13.66 -9.82 9.68
C LEU A 136 -14.26 -11.12 10.22
N GLU A 137 -13.43 -12.14 10.48
CA GLU A 137 -13.88 -13.44 11.04
C GLU A 137 -14.57 -13.30 12.41
N LYS A 138 -14.33 -12.20 13.14
CA LYS A 138 -15.03 -11.92 14.41
C LYS A 138 -16.46 -11.41 14.21
N VAL A 139 -16.77 -10.85 13.05
CA VAL A 139 -18.04 -10.14 12.79
C VAL A 139 -18.85 -10.75 11.66
N CYS A 140 -18.23 -11.57 10.80
CA CYS A 140 -18.90 -12.29 9.73
C CYS A 140 -18.26 -13.66 9.47
N GLU A 141 -19.05 -14.56 8.89
CA GLU A 141 -18.57 -15.84 8.38
C GLU A 141 -18.06 -15.66 6.95
N ILE A 142 -16.83 -16.09 6.70
CA ILE A 142 -16.18 -16.00 5.37
C ILE A 142 -16.21 -17.39 4.74
N THR A 143 -17.12 -17.60 3.78
CA THR A 143 -17.16 -18.83 2.98
C THR A 143 -16.26 -18.70 1.76
N VAL A 144 -15.29 -19.60 1.62
CA VAL A 144 -14.46 -19.71 0.42
C VAL A 144 -15.04 -20.81 -0.47
N PRO A 145 -15.37 -20.54 -1.74
CA PRO A 145 -15.89 -21.58 -2.64
C PRO A 145 -14.85 -22.69 -2.80
N GLY A 146 -15.14 -23.85 -2.21
CA GLY A 146 -14.23 -25.00 -2.11
C GLY A 146 -14.06 -25.57 -0.70
N ASP A 147 -14.50 -24.84 0.33
CA ASP A 147 -14.51 -25.30 1.72
C ASP A 147 -15.90 -25.87 2.04
N SER A 148 -16.18 -27.08 1.59
CA SER A 148 -17.38 -27.83 1.99
C SER A 148 -17.08 -28.55 3.30
N ARG A 149 -17.68 -28.08 4.39
CA ARG A 149 -17.80 -28.82 5.65
C ARG A 149 -19.13 -29.55 5.71
#